data_AF-A0A9P7J2H0-F1
#
_entry.id   AF-A0A9P7J2H0-F1
#
_cell.length_a   1.000
_cell.length_b   1.000
_cell.length_c   1.000
_cell.angle_alpha   90.00
_cell.angle_beta   90.00
_cell.angle_gamma   90.00
#
_symmetry.space_group_name_H-M   'P 1'
#
loop_
_entity.id
_entity.type
_entity.pdbx_description
1 polymer ?
#
loop_
_entity_poly.entity_id
_entity_poly.type
_entity_poly.pdbx_seq_one_letter_code
_entity_poly.pdbx_strand_id
1 'polypeptide(L)' 'YDSKIQVFNSTSSTFYAPSNCSGIGSMRHEHIHACPVWKNEAPWNNCVFVNIDADVEGM' A
#
# COMPACT_ATOMS: atom_id res chain seq x y z
N TYR A 1 14.43 -15.38 11.90
CA TYR A 1 13.18 -14.67 11.59
C TYR A 1 12.97 -14.75 10.09
N ASP A 2 12.20 -15.74 9.65
CA ASP A 2 11.84 -15.93 8.24
C ASP A 2 10.50 -15.22 8.01
N SER A 3 10.53 -13.89 8.00
CA SER A 3 9.35 -13.09 7.67
C SER A 3 9.20 -13.10 6.15
N LYS A 4 8.25 -13.89 5.65
CA LYS A 4 7.95 -14.02 4.22
C LYS A 4 7.46 -12.68 3.67
N ILE A 5 8.30 -11.99 2.89
CA ILE A 5 7.93 -10.77 2.18
C ILE A 5 7.11 -11.15 0.95
N GLN A 6 5.89 -10.63 0.85
CA GLN A 6 5.05 -10.78 -0.34
C GLN A 6 5.15 -9.49 -1.17
N VAL A 7 5.39 -9.64 -2.47
CA VAL A 7 5.52 -8.50 -3.40
C VAL A 7 4.33 -8.52 -4.34
N PHE A 8 3.61 -7.41 -4.40
CA PHE A 8 2.48 -7.19 -5.32
C PHE A 8 2.82 -6.00 -6.22
N ASN A 9 2.59 -6.14 -7.53
CA ASN A 9 2.94 -5.10 -8.53
C ASN A 9 2.09 -3.83 -8.39
N SER A 10 0.90 -3.94 -7.82
CA SER A 10 0.02 -2.82 -7.56
C SER A 10 -0.95 -3.20 -6.46
N THR A 11 -1.29 -2.24 -5.62
CA THR A 11 -2.34 -2.39 -4.62
C THR A 11 -3.08 -1.06 -4.46
N SER A 12 -4.34 -1.14 -4.06
CA SER A 12 -5.17 0.03 -3.77
C SER A 12 -5.58 0.00 -2.31
N SER A 13 -5.28 1.06 -1.57
CA SER A 13 -5.70 1.22 -0.18
C SER A 13 -6.81 2.27 -0.10
N THR A 14 -7.94 1.89 0.48
CA THR A 14 -9.03 2.84 0.78
C THR A 14 -9.11 3.00 2.29
N PHE A 15 -8.92 4.21 2.80
CA PHE A 15 -8.94 4.49 4.23
C PHE A 15 -9.66 5.80 4.53
N TYR A 16 -10.14 5.92 5.77
CA TYR A 16 -10.77 7.13 6.25
C TYR A 16 -9.70 8.14 6.71
N ALA A 17 -9.67 9.30 6.07
CA ALA A 17 -8.72 10.37 6.33
C ALA A 17 -9.49 11.65 6.76
N PRO A 18 -9.84 11.80 8.05
CA PRO A 18 -10.70 12.89 8.52
C PRO A 18 -10.14 14.29 8.27
N SER A 19 -8.82 14.43 8.21
CA SER A 19 -8.13 15.68 7.89
C SER A 19 -8.18 16.06 6.42
N ASN A 20 -8.59 15.15 5.54
CA ASN A 20 -8.61 15.38 4.12
C ASN A 20 -10.02 15.69 3.61
N CYS A 21 -10.27 16.97 3.33
CA CYS A 21 -11.55 17.44 2.79
C CYS A 21 -11.81 17.06 1.33
N SER A 22 -10.86 16.42 0.64
CA SER A 22 -10.92 16.21 -0.82
C SER A 22 -11.71 14.97 -1.26
N GLY A 23 -12.33 14.22 -0.35
CA GLY A 23 -13.07 12.99 -0.65
C GLY A 23 -14.51 13.00 -0.13
N ILE A 24 -15.41 12.26 -0.78
CA ILE A 24 -16.77 12.03 -0.28
C ILE A 24 -16.67 11.36 1.09
N GLY A 25 -17.22 12.02 2.13
CA GLY A 25 -17.22 11.49 3.48
C GLY A 25 -15.82 11.25 4.06
N SER A 26 -14.82 12.06 3.69
CA SER A 26 -13.43 11.95 4.15
C SER A 26 -12.74 10.62 3.79
N MET A 27 -13.28 9.85 2.84
CA MET A 27 -12.59 8.66 2.32
C MET A 27 -11.45 9.06 1.37
N ARG A 28 -10.28 8.44 1.55
CA ARG A 28 -9.17 8.48 0.61
C ARG A 28 -8.98 7.14 -0.05
N HIS A 29 -8.64 7.19 -1.33
CA HIS A 29 -8.24 6.04 -2.12
C HIS A 29 -6.85 6.32 -2.68
N GLU A 30 -5.88 5.53 -2.29
CA GLU A 30 -4.48 5.66 -2.73
C GLU A 30 -4.09 4.43 -3.53
N HIS A 31 -3.53 4.67 -4.73
CA HIS A 31 -3.01 3.61 -5.58
C HIS A 31 -1.50 3.53 -5.37
N ILE A 32 -1.04 2.39 -4.88
CA ILE A 32 0.36 2.10 -4.63
C ILE A 32 0.86 1.20 -5.76
N HIS A 33 1.85 1.67 -6.51
CA HIS A 33 2.49 0.92 -7.56
C HIS A 33 3.84 0.38 -7.10
N ALA A 34 4.09 -0.89 -7.44
CA ALA A 34 5.40 -1.50 -7.39
C ALA A 34 5.77 -1.86 -8.83
N CYS A 35 6.66 -1.06 -9.43
CA CYS A 35 7.09 -1.30 -10.80
C CYS A 35 8.29 -2.25 -10.77
N PRO A 36 8.17 -3.51 -11.21
CA PRO A 36 9.31 -4.44 -11.23
C PRO A 36 10.43 -3.98 -12.16
N VAL A 37 10.10 -3.16 -13.17
CA VAL A 37 11.05 -2.48 -14.04
C VAL A 37 10.57 -1.05 -14.27
N TRP A 38 11.24 -0.08 -13.65
CA TRP A 38 11.01 1.34 -13.90
C TRP A 38 12.10 1.88 -14.83
N LYS A 39 11.67 2.57 -15.91
CA LYS A 39 12.56 3.14 -16.94
C LYS A 39 13.63 2.19 -17.50
N ASN A 40 13.35 0.88 -17.49
CA ASN A 40 14.27 -0.17 -17.95
C ASN A 40 15.57 -0.29 -17.14
N GLU A 41 15.62 0.24 -15.92
CA GLU A 41 16.82 0.17 -15.06
C GLU A 41 16.64 -0.78 -13.88
N ALA A 42 15.70 -0.48 -12.98
CA ALA A 42 15.57 -1.19 -11.72
C ALA A 42 14.11 -1.23 -11.23
N PRO A 43 13.78 -2.19 -10.35
CA PRO A 43 12.50 -2.18 -9.66
C PRO A 43 12.34 -0.92 -8.80
N TRP A 44 11.19 -0.28 -8.91
CA TRP A 44 10.79 0.83 -8.07
C TRP A 44 9.59 0.43 -7.21
N ASN A 45 9.86 0.18 -5.93
CA ASN A 45 8.84 -0.09 -4.93
C ASN A 45 8.63 1.19 -4.11
N ASN A 46 7.49 1.84 -4.28
CA ASN A 46 7.26 3.15 -3.66
C ASN A 46 6.72 3.08 -2.22
N CYS A 47 6.27 1.91 -1.76
CA CYS A 47 5.74 1.71 -0.40
C CYS A 47 6.01 0.29 0.10
N VAL A 48 6.10 0.18 1.42
CA VAL A 48 6.15 -1.09 2.16
C VAL A 48 5.02 -1.05 3.18
N PHE A 49 4.15 -2.06 3.16
CA PHE A 49 3.12 -2.25 4.18
C PHE A 49 3.60 -3.32 5.15
N VAL A 50 3.65 -2.98 6.45
CA VAL A 50 4.05 -3.91 7.50
C VAL A 50 2.81 -4.30 8.28
N ASN A 51 2.41 -5.56 8.16
CA ASN A 51 1.38 -6.12 9.03
C ASN A 51 2.05 -6.69 10.28
N ILE A 52 1.63 -6.23 11.47
CA ILE A 52 2.15 -6.69 12.77
C ILE A 52 1.48 -8.00 13.19
N ASP A 53 0.22 -8.23 12.80
CA ASP A 53 -0.52 -9.45 13.09
C ASP A 53 -1.56 -9.75 11.99
N ALA A 54 -1.32 -10.82 11.22
CA ALA A 54 -2.21 -11.22 10.14
C ALA A 54 -3.52 -11.87 10.62
N ASP A 55 -3.59 -12.26 11.90
CA ASP A 55 -4.75 -12.92 12.50
C ASP A 55 -5.71 -11.91 13.17
N VAL A 56 -5.29 -10.64 13.28
CA VAL A 56 -6.16 -9.56 13.72
C VAL A 56 -6.89 -8.99 12.51
N GLU A 57 -8.23 -9.06 12.53
CA GLU A 57 -9.09 -8.45 11.52
C GLU A 57 -8.93 -6.92 11.56
N GLY A 58 -8.15 -6.42 10.61
CA GLY A 58 -7.88 -5.00 10.46
C GLY A 58 -6.71 -4.52 11.31
N MET A 59 -5.97 -3.59 10.72
CA MET A 59 -5.01 -2.73 11.40
C MET A 59 -5.51 -1.30 11.31
#